data_AF-A0A5J4TNU9-F1
#
_entry.id   AF-A0A5J4TNU9-F1
#
_cell.length_a   1.000
_cell.length_b   1.000
_cell.length_c   1.000
_cell.angle_alpha   90.00
_cell.angle_beta   90.00
_cell.angle_gamma   90.00
#
_symmetry.space_group_name_H-M   'P 1'
#
loop_
_entity.id
_entity.type
_entity.pdbx_description
1 polymer ?
#
loop_
_entity_poly.entity_id
_entity_poly.type
_entity_poly.pdbx_seq_one_letter_code
_entity_poly.pdbx_strand_id
1 'polypeptide(L)'
;IQTAVTMCNPKKAQFVEKQVDMVYYPITINIKAGMYEESEIKIISERITMKGEGIRNTTIQNNDSSCILSIETDNKFSIEVISGGGLRLERCQFINISSASVISVDLSDTFSDLILRDCKFNQCTNTLEGSIVITNSIINDPTVSKVQQILISPISTFTRCEFTSNIQNGGVNFLGNYIQIGFVQCVFDSTSTISYSDGWNNPNGNEIKYYSFGGCTGNASSEQISISTTGSLYSSIIQAINQKTQGGQSLLALQIGSGTWEDDGLMIGARSISLQGAGVNETILMNKITTRIWLACIIGGNFAIQNAQLRQASANLFYGGLLLLRGDGIIDLTNVVIKQRELY
;
A
#
# COMPACT_ATOMS: atom_id res chain seq x y z
N ILE A 1 27.11 -9.26 24.81
CA ILE A 1 26.20 -8.91 23.71
C ILE A 1 25.18 -7.96 24.31
N GLN A 2 25.33 -6.66 24.07
CA GLN A 2 24.36 -5.65 24.47
C GLN A 2 23.48 -5.39 23.25
N THR A 3 22.24 -5.89 23.27
CA THR A 3 21.18 -5.46 22.36
C THR A 3 20.79 -4.03 22.75
N ALA A 4 20.88 -3.04 21.87
CA ALA A 4 20.51 -1.67 22.24
C ALA A 4 18.99 -1.50 22.42
N VAL A 5 18.19 -2.37 21.80
CA VAL A 5 16.73 -2.36 21.93
C VAL A 5 16.21 -3.79 22.02
N THR A 6 15.41 -4.10 23.03
CA THR A 6 14.62 -5.33 23.11
C THR A 6 13.24 -4.95 23.60
N MET A 7 12.20 -5.23 22.80
CA MET A 7 10.82 -4.88 23.13
C MET A 7 9.93 -6.08 22.86
N CYS A 8 9.04 -6.41 23.80
CA CYS A 8 8.09 -7.50 23.62
C CYS A 8 6.74 -7.00 24.13
N ASN A 9 5.68 -7.22 23.34
CA ASN A 9 4.31 -7.12 23.82
C ASN A 9 3.78 -8.53 24.05
N PRO A 10 3.89 -9.09 25.27
CA PRO A 10 3.56 -10.47 25.51
C PRO A 10 2.04 -10.69 25.46
N LYS A 11 1.57 -11.55 24.54
CA LYS A 11 0.27 -12.23 24.63
C LYS A 11 0.32 -13.51 25.47
N LYS A 12 1.16 -13.59 26.50
CA LYS A 12 1.21 -14.81 27.33
C LYS A 12 -0.01 -14.83 28.26
N ALA A 13 -1.02 -15.62 27.90
CA ALA A 13 -2.28 -15.83 28.62
C ALA A 13 -2.14 -16.09 30.13
N GLN A 14 -0.97 -16.52 30.57
CA GLN A 14 -0.59 -16.70 31.98
C GLN A 14 -0.46 -15.40 32.81
N PHE A 15 -0.54 -14.21 32.19
CA PHE A 15 -0.45 -12.92 32.89
C PHE A 15 -1.73 -12.06 32.82
N VAL A 16 -2.82 -12.57 32.25
CA VAL A 16 -4.06 -11.81 32.09
C VAL A 16 -5.23 -12.61 32.69
N GLU A 17 -5.68 -12.21 33.89
CA GLU A 17 -6.80 -12.86 34.61
C GLU A 17 -8.18 -12.68 33.92
N LYS A 18 -8.25 -11.89 32.86
CA LYS A 18 -9.43 -11.74 32.00
C LYS A 18 -8.99 -11.63 30.54
N GLN A 19 -9.75 -12.22 29.63
CA GLN A 19 -9.72 -11.85 28.21
C GLN A 19 -10.11 -10.38 28.10
N VAL A 20 -9.12 -9.49 28.20
CA VAL A 20 -9.25 -8.13 27.71
C VAL A 20 -8.87 -8.23 26.25
N ASP A 21 -9.84 -7.95 25.38
CA ASP A 21 -9.72 -7.93 23.93
C ASP A 21 -8.71 -6.83 23.54
N MET A 22 -7.42 -7.11 23.68
CA MET A 22 -6.32 -6.21 23.28
C MET A 22 -6.01 -6.33 21.78
N VAL A 23 -7.00 -6.75 20.99
CA VAL A 23 -6.87 -6.86 19.54
C VAL A 23 -6.51 -5.48 19.02
N TYR A 24 -5.36 -5.38 18.35
CA TYR A 24 -4.93 -4.22 17.54
C TYR A 24 -4.31 -2.99 18.23
N TYR A 25 -3.52 -3.10 19.31
CA TYR A 25 -2.69 -1.95 19.74
C TYR A 25 -1.38 -1.87 18.93
N PRO A 26 -1.19 -0.86 18.05
CA PRO A 26 0.07 -0.70 17.32
C PRO A 26 1.17 -0.24 18.26
N ILE A 27 2.32 -0.92 18.25
CA ILE A 27 3.52 -0.42 18.93
C ILE A 27 4.21 0.57 17.99
N THR A 28 4.43 1.80 18.47
CA THR A 28 5.21 2.80 17.73
C THR A 28 6.59 2.96 18.36
N ILE A 29 7.63 2.77 17.56
CA ILE A 29 9.02 2.97 17.95
C ILE A 29 9.56 4.15 17.17
N ASN A 30 9.91 5.22 17.90
CA ASN A 30 10.54 6.39 17.32
C ASN A 30 12.06 6.24 17.46
N ILE A 31 12.75 6.10 16.33
CA ILE A 31 14.22 6.02 16.30
C ILE A 31 14.75 7.43 16.03
N LYS A 32 15.61 7.91 16.92
CA LYS A 32 16.23 9.23 16.81
C LYS A 32 17.28 9.28 15.71
N ALA A 33 17.74 10.48 15.36
CA ALA A 33 18.88 10.60 14.47
C ALA A 33 20.11 9.90 15.08
N GLY A 34 20.81 9.09 14.27
CA GLY A 34 21.94 8.28 14.71
C GLY A 34 22.24 7.14 13.74
N MET A 35 23.42 6.52 13.93
CA MET A 35 23.79 5.25 13.33
C MET A 35 23.59 4.15 14.39
N TYR A 36 22.75 3.18 14.08
CA TYR A 36 22.43 2.05 14.95
C TYR A 36 23.01 0.79 14.31
N GLU A 37 24.11 0.31 14.86
CA GLU A 37 24.78 -0.93 14.44
C GLU A 37 24.38 -2.03 15.43
N GLU A 38 23.46 -2.90 15.01
CA GLU A 38 22.90 -3.94 15.88
C GLU A 38 23.13 -5.31 15.27
N SER A 39 23.56 -6.27 16.09
CA SER A 39 23.58 -7.67 15.70
C SER A 39 22.17 -8.25 15.67
N GLU A 40 21.31 -7.86 16.61
CA GLU A 40 19.90 -8.27 16.64
C GLU A 40 19.04 -7.23 17.38
N ILE A 41 17.92 -6.79 16.79
CA ILE A 41 16.80 -6.17 17.52
C ILE A 41 15.66 -7.20 17.46
N LYS A 42 15.03 -7.47 18.60
CA LYS A 42 13.90 -8.41 18.67
C LYS A 42 12.67 -7.65 19.13
N ILE A 43 11.62 -7.67 18.31
CA ILE A 43 10.36 -7.00 18.60
C ILE A 43 9.21 -7.98 18.35
N ILE A 44 8.62 -8.47 19.43
CA ILE A 44 7.46 -9.38 19.34
C ILE A 44 6.19 -8.54 19.47
N SER A 45 5.48 -8.34 18.36
CA SER A 45 4.19 -7.62 18.31
C SER A 45 3.42 -7.93 17.03
N GLU A 46 2.09 -7.87 17.10
CA GLU A 46 1.19 -8.09 15.95
C GLU A 46 1.15 -6.89 15.00
N ARG A 47 1.36 -5.67 15.48
CA ARG A 47 1.45 -4.48 14.61
C ARG A 47 2.55 -3.56 15.10
N ILE A 48 3.49 -3.24 14.22
CA ILE A 48 4.64 -2.39 14.52
C ILE A 48 4.71 -1.23 13.54
N THR A 49 4.87 -0.02 14.07
CA THR A 49 5.30 1.15 13.31
C THR A 49 6.68 1.55 13.81
N MET A 50 7.69 1.56 12.92
CA MET A 50 8.99 2.15 13.21
C MET A 50 9.18 3.42 12.39
N LYS A 51 9.61 4.48 13.06
CA LYS A 51 9.69 5.82 12.48
C LYS A 51 11.04 6.45 12.78
N GLY A 52 11.86 6.64 11.76
CA GLY A 52 13.10 7.41 11.81
C GLY A 52 12.88 8.91 11.68
N GLU A 53 13.90 9.71 11.99
CA GLU A 53 13.85 11.18 11.83
C GLU A 53 14.13 11.63 10.38
N GLY A 54 14.61 10.72 9.51
CA GLY A 54 14.81 10.96 8.08
C GLY A 54 15.84 10.01 7.45
N ILE A 55 15.73 9.74 6.15
CA ILE A 55 16.62 8.82 5.40
C ILE A 55 18.11 9.23 5.37
N ARG A 56 18.45 10.45 5.80
CA ARG A 56 19.85 10.93 5.94
C ARG A 56 20.31 11.01 7.39
N ASN A 57 19.39 10.81 8.34
CA ASN A 57 19.59 11.09 9.74
C ASN A 57 19.49 9.84 10.61
N THR A 58 18.69 8.84 10.20
CA THR A 58 18.52 7.58 10.91
C THR A 58 18.97 6.42 10.03
N THR A 59 20.11 5.82 10.39
CA THR A 59 20.70 4.68 9.68
C THR A 59 20.66 3.44 10.56
N ILE A 60 20.08 2.36 10.04
CA ILE A 60 20.12 1.03 10.66
C ILE A 60 21.07 0.18 9.82
N GLN A 61 22.12 -0.34 10.44
CA GLN A 61 23.15 -1.14 9.81
C GLN A 61 23.34 -2.46 10.56
N ASN A 62 23.69 -3.50 9.82
CA ASN A 62 24.05 -4.79 10.38
C ASN A 62 25.24 -5.36 9.62
N ASN A 63 26.35 -5.50 10.33
CA ASN A 63 27.61 -5.96 9.78
C ASN A 63 27.83 -7.47 10.02
N ASP A 64 26.89 -8.15 10.68
CA ASP A 64 26.90 -9.59 10.93
C ASP A 64 25.72 -10.29 10.21
N SER A 65 25.78 -11.61 10.04
CA SER A 65 24.71 -12.42 9.43
C SER A 65 23.54 -12.73 10.39
N SER A 66 23.22 -11.80 11.29
CA SER A 66 22.20 -11.95 12.34
C SER A 66 20.95 -11.07 12.06
N CYS A 67 19.84 -11.33 12.73
CA CYS A 67 18.54 -10.71 12.42
C CYS A 67 18.36 -9.34 13.09
N ILE A 68 18.32 -8.24 12.35
CA ILE A 68 18.09 -6.89 12.88
C ILE A 68 16.71 -6.71 13.53
N LEU A 69 15.65 -7.40 13.13
CA LEU A 69 14.28 -7.25 13.65
C LEU A 69 13.52 -8.57 13.56
N SER A 70 13.49 -9.35 14.64
CA SER A 70 12.74 -10.62 14.69
C SER A 70 11.36 -10.46 15.35
N ILE A 71 10.29 -10.88 14.66
CA ILE A 71 8.96 -11.16 15.23
C ILE A 71 8.83 -12.69 15.45
N GLU A 72 9.73 -13.24 16.30
CA GLU A 72 9.87 -14.65 16.78
C GLU A 72 10.91 -15.53 16.05
N THR A 73 11.33 -16.63 16.72
CA THR A 73 12.67 -17.23 16.69
C THR A 73 12.87 -18.34 15.65
N ASP A 74 13.60 -18.06 14.57
CA ASP A 74 14.83 -18.74 14.11
C ASP A 74 15.28 -18.08 12.77
N ASN A 75 16.06 -17.00 12.82
CA ASN A 75 16.01 -16.01 11.72
C ASN A 75 17.26 -16.01 10.83
N LYS A 76 17.06 -16.25 9.53
CA LYS A 76 18.04 -16.02 8.44
C LYS A 76 17.93 -14.62 7.81
N PHE A 77 16.95 -13.82 8.24
CA PHE A 77 16.55 -12.53 7.67
C PHE A 77 16.90 -11.36 8.58
N SER A 78 17.10 -10.17 8.02
CA SER A 78 17.35 -8.98 8.85
C SER A 78 16.09 -8.43 9.49
N ILE A 79 14.92 -8.53 8.88
CA ILE A 79 13.62 -8.20 9.49
C ILE A 79 12.66 -9.34 9.14
N GLU A 80 11.90 -9.85 10.09
CA GLU A 80 10.89 -10.88 9.84
C GLU A 80 9.55 -10.53 10.49
N VAL A 81 8.48 -10.59 9.68
CA VAL A 81 7.08 -10.41 10.08
C VAL A 81 6.34 -11.70 9.77
N ILE A 82 5.73 -12.30 10.78
CA ILE A 82 4.94 -13.53 10.64
C ILE A 82 3.45 -13.23 10.42
N SER A 83 2.71 -14.25 9.96
CA SER A 83 1.26 -14.19 9.77
C SER A 83 0.52 -13.70 11.02
N GLY A 84 -0.51 -12.86 10.84
CA GLY A 84 -1.20 -12.10 11.90
C GLY A 84 -0.51 -10.77 12.24
N GLY A 85 0.69 -10.55 11.67
CA GLY A 85 1.50 -9.35 11.80
C GLY A 85 1.20 -8.26 10.76
N GLY A 86 1.53 -7.00 11.05
CA GLY A 86 1.59 -5.91 10.07
C GLY A 86 2.77 -4.98 10.36
N LEU A 87 3.42 -4.49 9.29
CA LEU A 87 4.64 -3.70 9.40
C LEU A 87 4.49 -2.36 8.66
N ARG A 88 4.72 -1.27 9.41
CA ARG A 88 4.88 0.07 8.87
C ARG A 88 6.29 0.58 9.16
N LEU A 89 7.02 0.94 8.10
CA LEU A 89 8.34 1.58 8.20
C LEU A 89 8.28 2.96 7.56
N GLU A 90 8.74 3.96 8.30
CA GLU A 90 8.84 5.32 7.81
C GLU A 90 10.24 5.89 8.02
N ARG A 91 10.81 6.49 6.97
CA ARG A 91 12.03 7.32 7.08
C ARG A 91 13.24 6.56 7.62
N CYS A 92 13.37 5.29 7.23
CA CYS A 92 14.47 4.41 7.63
C CYS A 92 15.42 4.17 6.46
N GLN A 93 16.72 4.07 6.75
CA GLN A 93 17.72 3.64 5.79
C GLN A 93 18.38 2.33 6.26
N PHE A 94 18.46 1.37 5.35
CA PHE A 94 19.10 0.07 5.46
C PHE A 94 20.31 0.04 4.52
N ILE A 95 21.51 -0.12 5.07
CA ILE A 95 22.76 -0.06 4.29
C ILE A 95 23.65 -1.25 4.60
N ASN A 96 24.33 -1.78 3.57
CA ASN A 96 25.38 -2.81 3.70
C ASN A 96 24.92 -4.09 4.40
N ILE A 97 23.63 -4.40 4.34
CA ILE A 97 23.08 -5.60 4.97
C ILE A 97 23.38 -6.81 4.10
N SER A 98 24.01 -7.83 4.68
CA SER A 98 24.26 -9.13 4.03
C SER A 98 23.46 -10.22 4.72
N SER A 99 22.34 -10.64 4.13
CA SER A 99 21.43 -11.63 4.73
C SER A 99 20.65 -12.39 3.65
N ALA A 100 19.78 -13.34 4.03
CA ALA A 100 18.87 -13.97 3.07
C ALA A 100 17.98 -12.95 2.35
N SER A 101 17.44 -12.01 3.14
CA SER A 101 16.68 -10.82 2.73
C SER A 101 16.71 -9.78 3.85
N VAL A 102 16.67 -8.49 3.49
CA VAL A 102 16.58 -7.41 4.48
C VAL A 102 15.26 -7.45 5.23
N ILE A 103 14.15 -7.70 4.54
CA ILE A 103 12.82 -7.84 5.15
C ILE A 103 12.14 -9.09 4.58
N SER A 104 11.57 -9.93 5.44
CA SER A 104 10.67 -11.02 5.11
C SER A 104 9.32 -10.78 5.78
N VAL A 105 8.22 -10.88 5.04
CA VAL A 105 6.88 -10.58 5.53
C VAL A 105 5.88 -11.62 5.07
N ASP A 106 5.24 -12.30 6.01
CA ASP A 106 4.11 -13.18 5.77
C ASP A 106 2.78 -12.45 6.01
N LEU A 107 2.03 -12.22 4.92
CA LEU A 107 0.74 -11.54 4.92
C LEU A 107 -0.44 -12.53 4.84
N SER A 108 -0.26 -13.78 5.27
CA SER A 108 -1.26 -14.84 5.14
C SER A 108 -2.43 -14.77 6.13
N ASP A 109 -2.53 -13.72 6.93
CA ASP A 109 -3.68 -13.44 7.79
C ASP A 109 -4.44 -12.21 7.31
N THR A 110 -5.71 -12.15 7.67
CA THR A 110 -6.59 -11.02 7.38
C THR A 110 -6.05 -9.72 8.00
N PHE A 111 -6.02 -8.64 7.21
CA PHE A 111 -5.56 -7.31 7.63
C PHE A 111 -4.07 -7.23 8.03
N SER A 112 -3.26 -8.18 7.59
CA SER A 112 -1.81 -8.06 7.54
C SER A 112 -1.42 -7.21 6.33
N ASP A 113 -0.85 -6.03 6.60
CA ASP A 113 -0.40 -5.10 5.56
C ASP A 113 1.08 -4.74 5.78
N LEU A 114 1.79 -4.51 4.66
CA LEU A 114 3.12 -3.96 4.62
C LEU A 114 3.07 -2.53 4.06
N ILE A 115 3.59 -1.56 4.81
CA ILE A 115 3.58 -0.15 4.42
C ILE A 115 4.99 0.42 4.61
N LEU A 116 5.65 0.80 3.51
CA LEU A 116 6.95 1.47 3.52
C LEU A 116 6.82 2.88 2.96
N ARG A 117 7.35 3.86 3.69
CA ARG A 117 7.34 5.27 3.29
C ARG A 117 8.71 5.89 3.52
N ASP A 118 9.24 6.55 2.50
CA ASP A 118 10.54 7.22 2.58
C ASP A 118 11.62 6.27 3.12
N CYS A 119 11.69 5.03 2.62
CA CYS A 119 12.67 4.04 3.08
C CYS A 119 13.75 3.82 2.02
N LYS A 120 15.00 3.59 2.43
CA LYS A 120 16.10 3.35 1.48
C LYS A 120 16.83 2.05 1.80
N PHE A 121 17.02 1.22 0.78
CA PHE A 121 17.79 -0.02 0.78
C PHE A 121 18.97 0.18 -0.16
N ASN A 122 20.17 0.24 0.40
CA ASN A 122 21.36 0.60 -0.34
C ASN A 122 22.52 -0.36 -0.07
N GLN A 123 23.17 -0.87 -1.11
CA GLN A 123 24.31 -1.79 -0.97
C GLN A 123 24.00 -3.06 -0.16
N CYS A 124 22.73 -3.50 -0.16
CA CYS A 124 22.34 -4.76 0.45
C CYS A 124 22.71 -5.94 -0.46
N THR A 125 23.19 -7.04 0.13
CA THR A 125 23.51 -8.29 -0.55
C THR A 125 22.56 -9.37 -0.06
N ASN A 126 21.68 -9.86 -0.94
CA ASN A 126 20.65 -10.84 -0.58
C ASN A 126 20.98 -12.21 -1.16
N THR A 127 21.08 -13.22 -0.30
CA THR A 127 21.59 -14.55 -0.72
C THR A 127 20.51 -15.52 -1.20
N LEU A 128 19.22 -15.21 -1.03
CA LEU A 128 18.12 -16.11 -1.39
C LEU A 128 17.10 -15.43 -2.32
N GLU A 129 16.29 -14.51 -1.81
CA GLU A 129 15.00 -14.20 -2.46
C GLU A 129 14.68 -12.70 -2.54
N GLY A 130 15.59 -11.75 -2.29
CA GLY A 130 15.29 -10.32 -2.49
C GLY A 130 15.72 -9.42 -1.34
N SER A 131 15.79 -8.10 -1.52
CA SER A 131 15.93 -7.15 -0.39
C SER A 131 14.68 -7.19 0.50
N ILE A 132 13.51 -7.31 -0.12
CA ILE A 132 12.25 -7.54 0.58
C ILE A 132 11.56 -8.76 -0.02
N VAL A 133 11.12 -9.69 0.82
CA VAL A 133 10.33 -10.87 0.44
C VAL A 133 8.98 -10.78 1.12
N ILE A 134 7.91 -10.96 0.34
CA ILE A 134 6.54 -10.89 0.81
C ILE A 134 5.82 -12.15 0.38
N THR A 135 5.30 -12.90 1.33
CA THR A 135 4.55 -14.13 1.10
C THR A 135 3.08 -13.94 1.42
N ASN A 136 2.22 -14.66 0.70
CA ASN A 136 0.82 -14.85 1.07
C ASN A 136 0.39 -16.27 0.71
N SER A 137 -0.17 -17.02 1.66
CA SER A 137 -0.70 -18.37 1.46
C SER A 137 -2.23 -18.43 1.53
N ILE A 138 -2.94 -17.30 1.70
CA ILE A 138 -4.41 -17.26 1.68
C ILE A 138 -4.90 -17.75 0.31
N ILE A 139 -5.59 -18.88 0.30
CA ILE A 139 -6.15 -19.45 -0.92
C ILE A 139 -7.36 -18.61 -1.33
N ASN A 140 -7.41 -18.18 -2.59
CA ASN A 140 -8.57 -17.51 -3.13
C ASN A 140 -9.75 -18.50 -3.16
N ASP A 141 -10.80 -18.22 -2.37
CA ASP A 141 -12.05 -18.95 -2.45
C ASP A 141 -12.73 -18.60 -3.79
N PRO A 142 -12.91 -19.58 -4.70
CA PRO A 142 -13.50 -19.33 -6.01
C PRO A 142 -15.00 -18.96 -5.93
N THR A 143 -15.64 -19.16 -4.78
CA THR A 143 -17.04 -18.77 -4.53
C THR A 143 -17.16 -17.30 -4.13
N VAL A 144 -16.06 -16.68 -3.70
CA VAL A 144 -16.01 -15.26 -3.31
C VAL A 144 -15.89 -14.40 -4.56
N SER A 145 -16.78 -13.41 -4.70
CA SER A 145 -16.74 -12.50 -5.85
C SER A 145 -15.43 -11.72 -5.91
N LYS A 146 -14.96 -11.35 -7.12
CA LYS A 146 -13.74 -10.53 -7.31
C LYS A 146 -13.70 -9.27 -6.43
N VAL A 147 -14.86 -8.65 -6.24
CA VAL A 147 -15.04 -7.46 -5.41
C VAL A 147 -14.72 -7.76 -3.94
N GLN A 148 -15.22 -8.87 -3.42
CA GLN A 148 -14.93 -9.32 -2.07
C GLN A 148 -13.48 -9.78 -1.92
N GLN A 149 -12.90 -10.44 -2.93
CA GLN A 149 -11.47 -10.79 -2.92
C GLN A 149 -10.61 -9.54 -2.74
N ILE A 150 -10.88 -8.45 -3.47
CA ILE A 150 -10.19 -7.17 -3.28
C ILE A 150 -10.33 -6.64 -1.85
N LEU A 151 -11.50 -6.78 -1.23
CA LEU A 151 -11.73 -6.29 0.13
C LEU A 151 -10.98 -7.07 1.22
N ILE A 152 -10.72 -8.36 1.02
CA ILE A 152 -10.08 -9.22 2.03
C ILE A 152 -8.58 -9.47 1.78
N SER A 153 -8.08 -9.10 0.59
CA SER A 153 -6.68 -9.35 0.23
C SER A 153 -5.72 -8.45 1.00
N PRO A 154 -4.53 -8.95 1.40
CA PRO A 154 -3.51 -8.14 2.05
C PRO A 154 -2.91 -7.09 1.11
N ILE A 155 -2.34 -6.03 1.68
CA ILE A 155 -1.75 -4.91 0.92
C ILE A 155 -0.27 -4.76 1.20
N SER A 156 0.49 -4.44 0.15
CA SER A 156 1.86 -3.96 0.23
C SER A 156 2.00 -2.61 -0.49
N THR A 157 2.35 -1.56 0.23
CA THR A 157 2.54 -0.21 -0.32
C THR A 157 3.94 0.31 -0.08
N PHE A 158 4.52 0.95 -1.11
CA PHE A 158 5.84 1.53 -1.11
C PHE A 158 5.76 2.95 -1.64
N THR A 159 6.13 3.93 -0.83
CA THR A 159 6.08 5.34 -1.21
C THR A 159 7.44 5.99 -1.03
N ARG A 160 7.98 6.57 -2.09
CA ARG A 160 9.30 7.23 -2.12
C ARG A 160 10.40 6.35 -1.53
N CYS A 161 10.37 5.07 -1.86
CA CYS A 161 11.38 4.12 -1.41
C CYS A 161 12.50 3.99 -2.45
N GLU A 162 13.74 3.85 -2.00
CA GLU A 162 14.90 3.73 -2.88
C GLU A 162 15.55 2.35 -2.70
N PHE A 163 15.78 1.65 -3.80
CA PHE A 163 16.47 0.35 -3.87
C PHE A 163 17.65 0.54 -4.83
N THR A 164 18.79 0.92 -4.28
CA THR A 164 19.95 1.39 -5.08
C THR A 164 21.23 0.65 -4.74
N SER A 165 22.08 0.40 -5.74
CA SER A 165 23.34 -0.34 -5.60
C SER A 165 23.23 -1.68 -4.88
N ASN A 166 22.10 -2.37 -4.96
CA ASN A 166 21.90 -3.66 -4.27
C ASN A 166 22.37 -4.84 -5.15
N ILE A 167 22.93 -5.88 -4.54
CA ILE A 167 23.55 -7.03 -5.21
C ILE A 167 22.65 -8.27 -5.06
N GLN A 168 22.56 -9.13 -6.11
CA GLN A 168 21.81 -10.41 -6.10
C GLN A 168 20.34 -10.25 -5.65
N ASN A 169 19.43 -9.85 -6.57
CA ASN A 169 18.00 -9.61 -6.27
C ASN A 169 17.78 -8.41 -5.32
N GLY A 170 18.26 -7.24 -5.71
CA GLY A 170 18.26 -6.05 -4.86
C GLY A 170 16.92 -5.35 -4.58
N GLY A 171 15.79 -5.90 -5.02
CA GLY A 171 14.46 -5.26 -4.96
C GLY A 171 13.45 -6.05 -4.13
N VAL A 172 12.24 -6.23 -4.64
CA VAL A 172 11.08 -6.75 -3.89
C VAL A 172 10.52 -8.00 -4.58
N ASN A 173 10.40 -9.09 -3.83
CA ASN A 173 9.89 -10.35 -4.32
C ASN A 173 8.56 -10.70 -3.66
N PHE A 174 7.57 -11.02 -4.49
CA PHE A 174 6.22 -11.40 -4.08
C PHE A 174 5.98 -12.87 -4.37
N LEU A 175 5.66 -13.65 -3.34
CA LEU A 175 5.54 -15.10 -3.39
C LEU A 175 4.15 -15.56 -2.92
N GLY A 176 3.66 -16.63 -3.54
CA GLY A 176 2.39 -17.27 -3.19
C GLY A 176 1.19 -16.65 -3.88
N ASN A 177 0.11 -16.44 -3.12
CA ASN A 177 -1.20 -16.04 -3.59
C ASN A 177 -1.33 -14.52 -3.73
N TYR A 178 -2.56 -14.07 -3.96
CA TYR A 178 -2.87 -12.71 -4.38
C TYR A 178 -2.59 -11.66 -3.31
N ILE A 179 -1.85 -10.61 -3.67
CA ILE A 179 -1.52 -9.47 -2.80
C ILE A 179 -1.81 -8.19 -3.57
N GLN A 180 -2.39 -7.19 -2.93
CA GLN A 180 -2.56 -5.87 -3.54
C GLN A 180 -1.27 -5.08 -3.39
N ILE A 181 -0.76 -4.51 -4.48
CA ILE A 181 0.56 -3.86 -4.47
C ILE A 181 0.44 -2.44 -5.00
N GLY A 182 1.06 -1.48 -4.30
CA GLY A 182 1.18 -0.09 -4.74
C GLY A 182 2.60 0.43 -4.61
N PHE A 183 3.19 0.91 -5.72
CA PHE A 183 4.46 1.64 -5.71
C PHE A 183 4.25 3.10 -6.11
N VAL A 184 4.86 4.03 -5.38
CA VAL A 184 4.82 5.48 -5.63
C VAL A 184 6.21 6.02 -5.61
N GLN A 185 6.65 6.57 -6.74
CA GLN A 185 7.90 7.33 -6.80
C GLN A 185 9.08 6.57 -6.17
N CYS A 186 9.07 5.25 -6.31
CA CYS A 186 10.14 4.41 -5.83
C CYS A 186 11.24 4.37 -6.88
N VAL A 187 12.48 4.36 -6.42
CA VAL A 187 13.67 4.25 -7.26
C VAL A 187 14.19 2.83 -7.15
N PHE A 188 14.44 2.19 -8.28
CA PHE A 188 15.08 0.88 -8.37
C PHE A 188 16.24 0.99 -9.35
N ASP A 189 17.37 0.31 -9.08
CA ASP A 189 18.46 0.22 -10.07
C ASP A 189 17.99 -0.40 -11.40
N SER A 190 17.03 -1.33 -11.31
CA SER A 190 16.40 -1.97 -12.46
C SER A 190 15.01 -2.48 -12.08
N THR A 191 14.05 -2.43 -13.01
CA THR A 191 12.71 -3.00 -12.82
C THR A 191 12.73 -4.53 -12.72
N SER A 192 13.80 -5.18 -13.22
CA SER A 192 14.02 -6.64 -13.05
C SER A 192 14.27 -7.05 -11.60
N THR A 193 14.40 -6.09 -10.68
CA THR A 193 14.56 -6.34 -9.25
C THR A 193 13.23 -6.53 -8.52
N ILE A 194 12.09 -6.35 -9.22
CA ILE A 194 10.77 -6.74 -8.73
C ILE A 194 10.40 -8.06 -9.38
N SER A 195 10.10 -9.09 -8.58
CA SER A 195 9.70 -10.39 -9.11
C SER A 195 8.46 -10.94 -8.42
N TYR A 196 7.80 -11.86 -9.13
CA TYR A 196 6.52 -12.47 -8.75
C TYR A 196 6.63 -13.98 -8.96
N SER A 197 6.13 -14.79 -8.02
CA SER A 197 6.07 -16.25 -8.22
C SER A 197 5.12 -16.66 -9.35
N ASP A 198 5.35 -17.80 -9.99
CA ASP A 198 4.56 -18.29 -11.14
C ASP A 198 3.06 -18.46 -10.84
N GLY A 199 2.69 -18.66 -9.56
CA GLY A 199 1.31 -18.76 -9.08
C GLY A 199 0.47 -17.49 -9.26
N TRP A 200 1.11 -16.34 -9.56
CA TRP A 200 0.43 -15.09 -9.89
C TRP A 200 -0.21 -15.10 -11.29
N ASN A 201 0.23 -15.99 -12.19
CA ASN A 201 -0.33 -16.12 -13.53
C ASN A 201 -1.62 -16.97 -13.51
N ASN A 202 -2.66 -16.49 -12.85
CA ASN A 202 -3.97 -17.16 -12.91
C ASN A 202 -4.77 -16.65 -14.12
N PRO A 203 -5.02 -17.50 -15.14
CA PRO A 203 -5.69 -17.14 -16.38
C PRO A 203 -7.19 -16.77 -16.23
N ASN A 204 -7.78 -16.92 -15.04
CA ASN A 204 -9.19 -16.59 -14.77
C ASN A 204 -9.46 -15.10 -14.44
N GLY A 205 -8.52 -14.18 -14.76
CA GLY A 205 -8.76 -12.72 -14.67
C GLY A 205 -8.33 -12.04 -13.35
N ASN A 206 -7.24 -12.52 -12.75
CA ASN A 206 -6.80 -12.20 -11.38
C ASN A 206 -5.68 -11.15 -11.26
N GLU A 207 -5.66 -10.10 -12.09
CA GLU A 207 -4.66 -9.04 -11.89
C GLU A 207 -5.19 -7.96 -10.94
N ILE A 208 -4.61 -7.83 -9.73
CA ILE A 208 -4.16 -6.49 -9.31
C ILE A 208 -2.73 -6.37 -9.80
N LYS A 209 -2.62 -5.87 -11.02
CA LYS A 209 -1.46 -5.08 -11.43
C LYS A 209 -1.99 -3.65 -11.47
N TYR A 210 -1.28 -2.68 -10.89
CA TYR A 210 -0.82 -1.51 -11.62
C TYR A 210 -0.21 -0.44 -10.70
N TYR A 211 1.12 -0.40 -10.78
CA TYR A 211 1.95 0.75 -11.14
C TYR A 211 1.22 2.08 -11.45
N SER A 212 1.64 3.15 -10.77
CA SER A 212 2.02 4.37 -11.50
C SER A 212 3.54 4.42 -11.52
N PHE A 213 4.11 4.11 -12.69
CA PHE A 213 5.34 4.73 -13.11
C PHE A 213 5.08 6.25 -13.22
N GLY A 214 5.28 6.99 -12.13
CA GLY A 214 6.05 8.23 -12.27
C GLY A 214 7.46 7.74 -12.49
N GLY A 215 7.88 7.65 -13.77
CA GLY A 215 8.94 6.76 -14.23
C GLY A 215 10.16 6.72 -13.31
N CYS A 216 10.91 5.62 -13.37
CA CYS A 216 12.25 5.54 -12.76
C CYS A 216 13.18 6.71 -13.20
N THR A 217 12.74 7.59 -14.11
CA THR A 217 13.37 8.84 -14.51
C THR A 217 12.38 9.96 -14.93
N GLY A 218 11.06 9.82 -14.72
CA GLY A 218 10.05 10.66 -15.39
C GLY A 218 9.07 11.37 -14.45
N ASN A 219 9.43 12.56 -14.00
CA ASN A 219 8.50 13.48 -13.33
C ASN A 219 7.50 14.04 -14.35
N ALA A 220 6.41 13.32 -14.64
CA ALA A 220 5.25 13.96 -15.25
C ALA A 220 4.79 15.06 -14.31
N SER A 221 4.82 16.32 -14.77
CA SER A 221 4.37 17.46 -13.99
C SER A 221 2.88 17.31 -13.66
N SER A 222 2.43 18.01 -12.63
CA SER A 222 0.99 18.16 -12.39
C SER A 222 0.28 18.59 -13.67
N GLU A 223 -0.88 18.03 -13.91
CA GLU A 223 -1.67 18.29 -15.11
C GLU A 223 -3.13 18.46 -14.75
N GLN A 224 -3.81 19.31 -15.51
CA GLN A 224 -5.24 19.49 -15.44
C GLN A 224 -5.88 19.08 -16.76
N ILE A 225 -6.90 18.24 -16.70
CA ILE A 225 -7.70 17.83 -17.85
C ILE A 225 -9.17 18.13 -17.61
N SER A 226 -9.89 18.46 -18.69
CA SER A 226 -11.34 18.68 -18.64
C SER A 226 -12.09 17.49 -19.20
N ILE A 227 -13.13 17.07 -18.50
CA ILE A 227 -14.02 15.97 -18.88
C ILE A 227 -15.44 16.54 -18.95
N SER A 228 -16.10 16.35 -20.09
CA SER A 228 -17.48 16.78 -20.30
C SER A 228 -18.24 15.75 -21.13
N THR A 229 -19.55 15.69 -20.92
CA THR A 229 -20.45 14.83 -21.73
C THR A 229 -20.60 15.31 -23.18
N THR A 230 -19.99 16.44 -23.53
CA THR A 230 -20.11 17.07 -24.86
C THR A 230 -18.77 17.68 -25.25
N GLY A 231 -18.16 17.19 -26.33
CA GLY A 231 -16.93 17.76 -26.90
C GLY A 231 -15.63 17.46 -26.15
N SER A 232 -15.62 16.57 -25.16
CA SER A 232 -14.37 16.09 -24.54
C SER A 232 -13.84 14.82 -25.21
N LEU A 233 -12.53 14.59 -25.06
CA LEU A 233 -11.84 13.40 -25.54
C LEU A 233 -12.12 12.14 -24.69
N TYR A 234 -12.77 12.31 -23.53
CA TYR A 234 -12.93 11.25 -22.53
C TYR A 234 -14.41 10.99 -22.26
N SER A 235 -14.83 9.74 -22.42
CA SER A 235 -16.22 9.34 -22.16
C SER A 235 -16.47 8.90 -20.71
N SER A 236 -15.42 8.74 -19.89
CA SER A 236 -15.52 8.45 -18.45
C SER A 236 -14.31 8.94 -17.65
N ILE A 237 -14.47 8.97 -16.31
CA ILE A 237 -13.42 9.39 -15.37
C ILE A 237 -12.28 8.36 -15.37
N ILE A 238 -12.62 7.07 -15.38
CA ILE A 238 -11.63 5.99 -15.37
C ILE A 238 -10.76 6.01 -16.64
N GLN A 239 -11.36 6.30 -17.80
CA GLN A 239 -10.63 6.41 -19.06
C GLN A 239 -9.62 7.56 -19.00
N ALA A 240 -10.05 8.71 -18.48
CA ALA A 240 -9.20 9.89 -18.33
C ALA A 240 -8.01 9.64 -17.39
N ILE A 241 -8.24 8.93 -16.28
CA ILE A 241 -7.19 8.61 -15.29
C ILE A 241 -6.20 7.57 -15.83
N ASN A 242 -6.68 6.56 -16.58
CA ASN A 242 -5.86 5.46 -17.08
C ASN A 242 -4.92 5.86 -18.22
N GLN A 243 -5.22 6.95 -18.95
CA GLN A 243 -4.33 7.49 -19.99
C GLN A 243 -3.22 8.41 -19.45
N LYS A 244 -3.13 8.55 -18.12
CA LYS A 244 -2.31 9.54 -17.44
C LYS A 244 -1.36 8.89 -16.45
N THR A 245 -0.17 9.46 -16.28
CA THR A 245 0.95 8.86 -15.53
C THR A 245 1.37 9.66 -14.30
N GLN A 246 0.67 10.74 -13.96
CA GLN A 246 0.95 11.52 -12.74
C GLN A 246 0.94 10.61 -11.50
N GLY A 247 1.96 10.79 -10.65
CA GLY A 247 2.26 9.95 -9.49
C GLY A 247 1.85 10.61 -8.16
N GLY A 248 2.56 10.32 -7.07
CA GLY A 248 2.23 10.82 -5.73
C GLY A 248 2.51 12.31 -5.49
N GLN A 249 3.56 12.90 -6.07
CA GLN A 249 3.85 14.34 -5.91
C GLN A 249 3.37 15.20 -7.09
N SER A 250 2.94 14.59 -8.20
CA SER A 250 2.31 15.32 -9.30
C SER A 250 0.82 15.10 -9.27
N LEU A 251 0.06 16.19 -9.20
CA LEU A 251 -1.39 16.12 -9.13
C LEU A 251 -1.97 15.95 -10.54
N LEU A 252 -2.80 14.94 -10.74
CA LEU A 252 -3.74 14.92 -11.87
C LEU A 252 -5.08 15.49 -11.41
N ALA A 253 -5.41 16.68 -11.90
CA ALA A 253 -6.69 17.33 -11.64
C ALA A 253 -7.66 17.12 -12.81
N LEU A 254 -8.85 16.59 -12.54
CA LEU A 254 -9.94 16.41 -13.49
C LEU A 254 -10.99 17.48 -13.23
N GLN A 255 -11.17 18.39 -14.18
CA GLN A 255 -12.31 19.32 -14.21
C GLN A 255 -13.50 18.61 -14.82
N ILE A 256 -14.47 18.25 -13.99
CA ILE A 256 -15.63 17.45 -14.36
C ILE A 256 -16.81 18.39 -14.60
N GLY A 257 -17.31 18.39 -15.83
CA GLY A 257 -18.48 19.18 -16.21
C GLY A 257 -19.76 18.78 -15.48
N SER A 258 -20.80 19.59 -15.66
CA SER A 258 -22.14 19.30 -15.16
C SER A 258 -22.67 17.97 -15.70
N GLY A 259 -23.47 17.26 -14.91
CA GLY A 259 -24.12 16.01 -15.29
C GLY A 259 -23.98 14.92 -14.23
N THR A 260 -24.48 13.73 -14.55
CA THR A 260 -24.27 12.53 -13.74
C THR A 260 -23.18 11.67 -14.38
N TRP A 261 -22.16 11.39 -13.58
CA TRP A 261 -21.00 10.61 -13.95
C TRP A 261 -21.06 9.28 -13.21
N GLU A 262 -21.43 8.24 -13.95
CA GLU A 262 -21.47 6.87 -13.46
C GLU A 262 -20.16 6.16 -13.83
N ASP A 263 -19.38 5.81 -12.81
CA ASP A 263 -18.14 5.06 -12.98
C ASP A 263 -18.01 4.03 -11.84
N ASP A 264 -17.13 3.06 -11.95
CA ASP A 264 -16.98 2.04 -10.93
C ASP A 264 -15.63 1.35 -10.97
N GLY A 265 -15.17 0.87 -9.82
CA GLY A 265 -13.93 0.12 -9.74
C GLY A 265 -12.68 0.99 -9.95
N LEU A 266 -12.77 2.31 -9.78
CA LEU A 266 -11.59 3.18 -9.89
C LEU A 266 -10.59 2.81 -8.80
N MET A 267 -9.41 2.35 -9.20
CA MET A 267 -8.32 2.03 -8.27
C MET A 267 -7.36 3.21 -8.24
N ILE A 268 -7.40 3.99 -7.16
CA ILE A 268 -6.44 5.06 -6.87
C ILE A 268 -5.25 4.41 -6.18
N GLY A 269 -4.46 3.68 -6.96
CA GLY A 269 -3.20 3.13 -6.49
C GLY A 269 -2.19 4.25 -6.36
N ALA A 270 -1.98 4.73 -5.13
CA ALA A 270 -0.74 5.38 -4.73
C ALA A 270 -0.38 6.69 -5.51
N ARG A 271 -1.31 7.19 -6.32
CA ARG A 271 -1.27 8.45 -7.08
C ARG A 271 -1.93 9.58 -6.32
N SER A 272 -1.68 10.81 -6.76
CA SER A 272 -2.42 11.99 -6.32
C SER A 272 -3.39 12.44 -7.41
N ILE A 273 -4.68 12.24 -7.17
CA ILE A 273 -5.77 12.53 -8.11
C ILE A 273 -6.78 13.46 -7.45
N SER A 274 -7.23 14.49 -8.16
CA SER A 274 -8.29 15.41 -7.73
C SER A 274 -9.41 15.44 -8.75
N LEU A 275 -10.64 15.16 -8.30
CA LEU A 275 -11.86 15.35 -9.08
C LEU A 275 -12.51 16.67 -8.66
N GLN A 276 -12.70 17.59 -9.60
CA GLN A 276 -13.24 18.92 -9.35
C GLN A 276 -14.51 19.10 -10.17
N GLY A 277 -15.67 19.02 -9.52
CA GLY A 277 -16.96 19.23 -10.16
C GLY A 277 -17.23 20.71 -10.46
N ALA A 278 -18.16 20.95 -11.39
CA ALA A 278 -18.66 22.29 -11.72
C ALA A 278 -19.46 22.92 -10.55
N GLY A 279 -20.00 22.09 -9.65
CA GLY A 279 -20.73 22.52 -8.46
C GLY A 279 -21.48 21.37 -7.80
N VAL A 280 -21.78 21.49 -6.50
CA VAL A 280 -22.48 20.43 -5.72
C VAL A 280 -23.89 20.11 -6.23
N ASN A 281 -24.52 21.04 -6.96
CA ASN A 281 -25.83 20.82 -7.59
C ASN A 281 -25.73 20.53 -9.09
N GLU A 282 -24.54 20.62 -9.67
CA GLU A 282 -24.31 20.53 -11.11
C GLU A 282 -23.63 19.22 -11.50
N THR A 283 -22.69 18.74 -10.68
CA THR A 283 -21.92 17.52 -10.92
C THR A 283 -22.26 16.46 -9.90
N ILE A 284 -22.74 15.30 -10.37
CA ILE A 284 -23.01 14.12 -9.55
C ILE A 284 -22.00 13.03 -9.92
N LEU A 285 -21.21 12.58 -8.94
CA LEU A 285 -20.33 11.42 -9.05
C LEU A 285 -21.00 10.24 -8.35
N MET A 286 -21.10 9.10 -9.04
CA MET A 286 -21.73 7.92 -8.45
C MET A 286 -21.13 6.62 -8.95
N ASN A 287 -21.21 5.59 -8.10
CA ASN A 287 -20.90 4.26 -8.55
C ASN A 287 -21.92 3.76 -9.57
N LYS A 288 -21.45 2.99 -10.55
CA LYS A 288 -22.26 2.44 -11.63
C LYS A 288 -23.39 1.55 -11.11
N ILE A 289 -24.60 1.75 -11.63
CA ILE A 289 -25.83 1.11 -11.13
C ILE A 289 -25.86 -0.40 -11.41
N THR A 290 -25.25 -0.81 -12.52
CA THR A 290 -25.28 -2.20 -12.98
C THR A 290 -24.40 -3.10 -12.13
N THR A 291 -23.26 -2.58 -11.64
CA THR A 291 -22.27 -3.34 -10.86
C THR A 291 -22.38 -3.07 -9.38
N ARG A 292 -22.75 -1.84 -8.99
CA ARG A 292 -22.98 -1.39 -7.60
C ARG A 292 -21.77 -1.59 -6.68
N ILE A 293 -20.57 -1.63 -7.25
CA ILE A 293 -19.32 -1.66 -6.49
C ILE A 293 -18.91 -0.23 -6.09
N TRP A 294 -17.74 -0.04 -5.47
CA TRP A 294 -17.26 1.30 -5.13
C TRP A 294 -17.08 2.20 -6.36
N LEU A 295 -17.18 3.52 -6.16
CA LEU A 295 -16.72 4.50 -7.13
C LEU A 295 -15.20 4.49 -7.17
N ALA A 296 -14.53 4.62 -6.02
CA ALA A 296 -13.07 4.62 -5.92
C ALA A 296 -12.55 3.82 -4.71
N CYS A 297 -11.42 3.12 -4.90
CA CYS A 297 -10.65 2.44 -3.86
C CYS A 297 -9.22 3.00 -3.84
N ILE A 298 -8.83 3.57 -2.70
CA ILE A 298 -7.59 4.32 -2.53
C ILE A 298 -6.60 3.48 -1.74
N ILE A 299 -5.46 3.16 -2.35
CA ILE A 299 -4.38 2.36 -1.75
C ILE A 299 -3.10 3.20 -1.73
N GLY A 300 -2.72 3.75 -0.57
CA GLY A 300 -1.47 4.49 -0.38
C GLY A 300 -1.34 5.86 -1.08
N GLY A 301 -2.35 6.31 -1.82
CA GLY A 301 -2.35 7.57 -2.59
C GLY A 301 -3.18 8.68 -1.95
N ASN A 302 -3.30 9.83 -2.61
CA ASN A 302 -4.24 10.89 -2.25
C ASN A 302 -5.34 10.99 -3.30
N PHE A 303 -6.59 10.93 -2.85
CA PHE A 303 -7.76 11.18 -3.66
C PHE A 303 -8.57 12.36 -3.12
N ALA A 304 -8.63 13.45 -3.87
CA ALA A 304 -9.43 14.61 -3.52
C ALA A 304 -10.71 14.69 -4.37
N ILE A 305 -11.83 15.03 -3.75
CA ILE A 305 -13.08 15.37 -4.45
C ILE A 305 -13.52 16.76 -4.01
N GLN A 306 -13.81 17.63 -4.97
CA GLN A 306 -14.21 19.00 -4.74
C GLN A 306 -15.47 19.37 -5.53
N ASN A 307 -16.34 20.18 -4.92
CA ASN A 307 -17.48 20.82 -5.60
C ASN A 307 -18.40 19.83 -6.35
N ALA A 308 -18.75 18.71 -5.72
CA ALA A 308 -19.56 17.68 -6.36
C ALA A 308 -20.54 17.02 -5.37
N GLN A 309 -21.63 16.48 -5.91
CA GLN A 309 -22.48 15.55 -5.17
C GLN A 309 -21.93 14.14 -5.31
N LEU A 310 -21.78 13.41 -4.21
CA LEU A 310 -21.53 11.98 -4.21
C LEU A 310 -22.85 11.24 -4.03
N ARG A 311 -23.12 10.26 -4.89
CA ARG A 311 -24.33 9.44 -4.77
C ARG A 311 -23.99 7.96 -4.83
N GLN A 312 -24.51 7.19 -3.87
CA GLN A 312 -24.33 5.75 -3.85
C GLN A 312 -25.55 5.04 -4.47
N ALA A 313 -25.31 4.21 -5.49
CA ALA A 313 -26.20 3.14 -5.91
C ALA A 313 -26.01 1.95 -4.96
N SER A 314 -26.99 1.73 -4.07
CA SER A 314 -26.96 0.67 -3.06
C SER A 314 -27.19 -0.72 -3.65
N ALA A 315 -26.52 -1.73 -3.09
CA ALA A 315 -26.75 -3.14 -3.34
C ALA A 315 -27.15 -3.87 -2.06
N ASN A 316 -27.83 -5.01 -2.20
CA ASN A 316 -28.12 -5.92 -1.08
C ASN A 316 -26.88 -6.69 -0.61
N LEU A 317 -25.80 -6.66 -1.41
CA LEU A 317 -24.50 -7.26 -1.10
C LEU A 317 -23.54 -6.15 -0.64
N PHE A 318 -22.79 -6.42 0.42
CA PHE A 318 -21.84 -5.48 0.99
C PHE A 318 -20.55 -5.43 0.15
N TYR A 319 -20.32 -4.32 -0.55
CA TYR A 319 -19.11 -4.08 -1.36
C TYR A 319 -18.17 -3.01 -0.75
N GLY A 320 -18.31 -2.73 0.54
CA GLY A 320 -17.40 -1.86 1.30
C GLY A 320 -17.72 -0.36 1.27
N GLY A 321 -18.57 0.13 0.36
CA GLY A 321 -19.02 1.53 0.31
C GLY A 321 -18.75 2.24 -1.01
N LEU A 322 -19.13 3.51 -1.11
CA LEU A 322 -18.92 4.34 -2.32
C LEU A 322 -17.44 4.69 -2.52
N LEU A 323 -16.72 4.97 -1.43
CA LEU A 323 -15.28 5.22 -1.42
C LEU A 323 -14.64 4.24 -0.44
N LEU A 324 -13.57 3.56 -0.86
CA LEU A 324 -12.82 2.62 -0.02
C LEU A 324 -11.45 3.18 0.30
N LEU A 325 -11.08 3.15 1.57
CA LEU A 325 -9.74 3.49 2.03
C LEU A 325 -9.01 2.23 2.46
N ARG A 326 -7.82 2.02 1.94
CA ARG A 326 -7.02 0.81 2.16
C ARG A 326 -5.54 1.19 2.32
N GLY A 327 -4.85 0.51 3.24
CA GLY A 327 -3.47 0.83 3.60
C GLY A 327 -3.32 2.31 4.02
N ASP A 328 -2.36 2.99 3.41
CA ASP A 328 -1.96 4.36 3.77
C ASP A 328 -2.62 5.46 2.90
N GLY A 329 -3.75 5.13 2.27
CA GLY A 329 -4.47 6.07 1.40
C GLY A 329 -5.05 7.26 2.17
N ILE A 330 -5.29 8.36 1.44
CA ILE A 330 -5.88 9.60 1.95
C ILE A 330 -7.06 9.99 1.06
N ILE A 331 -8.17 10.39 1.67
CA ILE A 331 -9.33 10.96 0.98
C ILE A 331 -9.57 12.37 1.52
N ASP A 332 -9.55 13.35 0.63
CA ASP A 332 -9.84 14.75 0.94
C ASP A 332 -11.15 15.19 0.27
N LEU A 333 -12.17 15.54 1.05
CA LEU A 333 -13.48 15.98 0.53
C LEU A 333 -13.68 17.47 0.85
N THR A 334 -13.90 18.29 -0.17
CA THR A 334 -14.12 19.74 -0.02
C THR A 334 -15.39 20.17 -0.74
N ASN A 335 -16.34 20.78 -0.02
CA ASN A 335 -17.63 21.19 -0.60
C ASN A 335 -18.30 20.04 -1.36
N VAL A 336 -18.61 18.96 -0.63
CA VAL A 336 -19.22 17.74 -1.16
C VAL A 336 -20.53 17.46 -0.44
N VAL A 337 -21.56 17.05 -1.18
CA VAL A 337 -22.83 16.59 -0.62
C VAL A 337 -23.00 15.10 -0.89
N ILE A 338 -23.15 14.28 0.16
CA ILE A 338 -23.33 12.84 0.04
C ILE A 338 -24.82 12.51 0.14
N LYS A 339 -25.36 11.76 -0.83
CA LYS A 339 -26.74 11.28 -0.82
C LYS A 339 -26.80 9.79 -1.13
N GLN A 340 -27.75 9.09 -0.51
CA GLN A 340 -28.13 7.76 -0.98
C GLN A 340 -29.09 7.92 -2.18
N ARG A 341 -28.98 7.05 -3.18
CA ARG A 341 -30.02 6.97 -4.21
C ARG A 341 -31.23 6.23 -3.63
N GLU A 342 -32.40 6.85 -3.66
CA GLU A 342 -33.65 6.15 -3.37
C GLU A 342 -33.85 5.02 -4.40
N LEU A 343 -34.07 3.80 -3.89
CA LEU A 343 -34.45 2.66 -4.70
C LEU A 343 -35.93 2.86 -5.06
N TYR A 344 -36.22 3.14 -6.34
CA TYR A 344 -37.56 2.97 -6.89
C TYR A 344 -37.72 1.56 -7.43
#